data_AF-A0A356KQY8-F1
#
_entry.id   AF-A0A356KQY8-F1
#
_cell.length_a   1.000
_cell.length_b   1.000
_cell.length_c   1.000
_cell.angle_alpha   90.00
_cell.angle_beta   90.00
_cell.angle_gamma   90.00
#
_symmetry.space_group_name_H-M   'P 1'
#
loop_
_entity.id
_entity.type
_entity.pdbx_description
1 polymer ?
#
loop_
_entity_poly.entity_id
_entity_poly.type
_entity_poly.pdbx_seq_one_letter_code
_entity_poly.pdbx_strand_id
1 'polypeptide(L)'
;MSATPATPLVSATPRAPERPRRRRWLWVTLALLVALPLAMALAVERAPAAAFEPQPLPPALAERFAYPEQGTPAPVEDEFSRSRGWGYESRWIKLSVTRPDDPRGSHQVQLIHYRSARPAPRPAVLITPIHGGRQPVARILAPMLARRGIDAAIVLRGERYFEFTEPPAALERILRTAVLDRRRVLDWL
;
A
#
# COMPACT_ATOMS: atom_id res chain seq x y z
N MET A 1 75.76 20.51 -64.72
CA MET A 1 74.74 21.58 -64.72
C MET A 1 73.39 20.93 -64.96
N SER A 2 72.57 20.84 -63.92
CA SER A 2 71.10 20.69 -63.98
C SER A 2 70.59 20.95 -62.57
N ALA A 3 69.95 22.10 -62.39
CA ALA A 3 69.48 22.60 -61.11
C ALA A 3 68.11 22.00 -60.77
N THR A 4 67.98 21.39 -59.59
CA THR A 4 66.72 20.92 -59.03
C THR A 4 66.01 22.09 -58.34
N PRO A 5 64.73 22.39 -58.64
CA PRO A 5 64.01 23.48 -57.99
C PRO A 5 63.58 23.09 -56.58
N ALA A 6 63.76 24.01 -55.63
CA ALA A 6 63.35 23.87 -54.24
C ALA A 6 61.84 24.08 -54.08
N THR A 7 61.18 23.12 -53.43
CA THR A 7 59.77 23.17 -53.05
C THR A 7 59.58 24.04 -51.81
N PRO A 8 58.64 25.01 -51.77
CA PRO A 8 58.40 25.81 -50.58
C PRO A 8 57.62 25.01 -49.52
N LEU A 9 58.10 25.04 -48.28
CA LEU A 9 57.40 24.53 -47.10
C LEU A 9 56.20 25.45 -46.77
N VAL A 10 55.00 24.92 -46.92
CA VAL A 10 53.76 25.55 -46.45
C VAL A 10 53.65 25.32 -44.95
N SER A 11 53.86 26.38 -44.17
CA SER A 11 53.69 26.40 -42.71
C SER A 11 52.20 26.37 -42.36
N ALA A 12 51.67 25.20 -42.01
CA ALA A 12 50.30 25.07 -41.50
C ALA A 12 50.21 25.60 -40.07
N THR A 13 49.48 26.71 -39.87
CA THR A 13 49.17 27.26 -38.55
C THR A 13 48.14 26.37 -37.84
N PRO A 14 48.38 25.89 -36.60
CA PRO A 14 47.41 25.07 -35.89
C PRO A 14 46.17 25.89 -35.48
N ARG A 15 44.98 25.50 -35.97
CA ARG A 15 43.71 26.04 -35.49
C ARG A 15 43.47 25.63 -34.04
N ALA A 16 43.16 26.60 -33.19
CA ALA A 16 42.83 26.39 -31.79
C ALA A 16 41.59 25.48 -31.65
N PRO A 17 41.56 24.56 -30.67
CA PRO A 17 40.42 23.68 -30.45
C PRO A 17 39.21 24.47 -29.94
N GLU A 18 38.14 24.50 -30.72
CA GLU A 18 36.83 24.99 -30.27
C GLU A 18 36.36 24.15 -29.08
N ARG A 19 36.24 24.80 -27.91
CA ARG A 19 35.71 24.15 -26.71
C ARG A 19 34.23 23.81 -26.92
N PRO A 20 33.80 22.55 -26.74
CA PRO A 20 32.48 22.12 -27.13
C PRO A 20 31.39 22.67 -26.20
N ARG A 21 30.27 23.06 -26.83
CA ARG A 21 28.94 23.48 -26.33
C ARG A 21 28.27 22.60 -25.23
N ARG A 22 28.98 21.66 -24.61
CA ARG A 22 28.46 20.65 -23.66
C ARG A 22 27.91 21.24 -22.36
N ARG A 23 28.40 22.42 -21.94
CA ARG A 23 28.02 23.02 -20.66
C ARG A 23 26.55 23.47 -20.61
N ARG A 24 25.96 23.86 -21.75
CA ARG A 24 24.56 24.32 -21.79
C ARG A 24 23.55 23.17 -21.71
N TRP A 25 23.88 22.01 -22.29
CA TRP A 25 23.01 20.83 -22.25
C TRP A 25 22.90 20.20 -20.85
N LEU A 26 23.99 20.23 -20.08
CA LEU A 26 24.00 19.76 -18.69
C LEU A 26 23.06 20.54 -17.76
N TRP A 27 22.93 21.85 -17.94
CA TRP A 27 22.01 22.66 -17.14
C TRP A 27 20.54 22.43 -17.53
N VAL A 28 20.28 22.18 -18.82
CA VAL A 28 18.91 21.88 -19.30
C VAL A 28 18.45 20.52 -18.79
N THR A 29 19.29 19.48 -18.84
CA THR A 29 18.94 18.16 -18.29
C THR A 29 18.79 18.18 -16.77
N LEU A 30 19.63 18.92 -16.06
CA LEU A 30 19.51 19.08 -14.60
C LEU A 30 18.21 19.83 -14.23
N ALA A 31 17.86 20.89 -14.95
CA ALA A 31 16.60 21.62 -14.73
C ALA A 31 15.37 20.73 -15.00
N LEU A 32 15.40 19.90 -16.05
CA LEU A 32 14.32 18.95 -16.33
C LEU A 32 14.17 17.88 -15.24
N LEU A 33 15.28 17.35 -14.73
CA LEU A 33 15.29 16.33 -13.68
C LEU A 33 14.77 16.84 -12.33
N VAL A 34 14.91 18.14 -12.05
CA VAL A 34 14.37 18.77 -10.84
C VAL A 34 12.90 19.18 -11.02
N ALA A 35 12.51 19.62 -12.21
CA ALA A 35 11.13 20.05 -12.48
C ALA A 35 10.13 18.89 -12.51
N LEU A 36 10.54 17.72 -13.02
CA LEU A 36 9.66 16.55 -13.14
C LEU A 36 9.09 16.03 -11.80
N PRO A 37 9.88 15.83 -10.73
CA PRO A 37 9.35 15.41 -9.44
C PRO A 37 8.52 16.49 -8.75
N LEU A 38 8.79 17.78 -9.00
CA LEU A 38 8.00 18.88 -8.44
C LEU A 38 6.60 18.95 -9.06
N ALA A 39 6.48 18.72 -10.37
CA ALA A 39 5.19 18.64 -11.04
C ALA A 39 4.37 17.41 -10.58
N MET A 40 5.02 16.28 -10.30
CA MET A 40 4.35 15.09 -9.75
C MET A 40 3.94 15.26 -8.28
N ALA A 41 4.61 16.11 -7.50
CA ALA A 41 4.26 16.40 -6.11
C ALA A 41 3.04 17.33 -5.96
N LEU A 42 2.73 18.13 -7.00
CA LEU A 42 1.64 19.11 -7.00
C LEU A 42 0.32 18.60 -7.62
N ALA A 43 0.34 17.43 -8.28
CA ALA A 43 -0.84 16.85 -8.92
C ALA A 43 -1.51 15.74 -8.10
N VAL A 44 -1.52 15.85 -6.77
CA VAL A 44 -2.54 15.16 -5.97
C VAL A 44 -3.77 16.07 -6.00
N GLU A 45 -4.45 16.09 -7.14
CA GLU A 45 -5.86 16.49 -7.16
C GLU A 45 -6.56 15.54 -6.20
N ARG A 46 -6.96 16.04 -5.03
CA ARG A 46 -8.06 15.42 -4.30
C ARG A 46 -9.20 15.44 -5.29
N ALA A 47 -9.51 14.28 -5.88
CA ALA A 47 -10.76 14.11 -6.59
C ALA A 47 -11.83 14.76 -5.70
N PRO A 48 -12.64 15.69 -6.23
CA PRO A 48 -13.74 16.22 -5.45
C PRO A 48 -14.46 15.00 -4.91
N ALA A 49 -14.67 14.96 -3.60
CA ALA A 49 -15.53 13.98 -2.98
C ALA A 49 -16.93 14.26 -3.55
N ALA A 50 -17.18 13.84 -4.80
CA ALA A 50 -18.51 13.61 -5.30
C ALA A 50 -19.06 12.61 -4.29
N ALA A 51 -19.85 13.16 -3.37
CA ALA A 51 -20.31 12.50 -2.18
C ALA A 51 -21.14 11.30 -2.64
N PHE A 52 -20.49 10.16 -2.78
CA PHE A 52 -21.15 8.89 -2.57
C PHE A 52 -21.56 8.94 -1.11
N GLU A 53 -22.72 9.54 -0.85
CA GLU A 53 -23.37 9.42 0.44
C GLU A 53 -23.50 7.91 0.70
N PRO A 54 -22.96 7.39 1.81
CA PRO A 54 -23.08 5.99 2.12
C PRO A 54 -24.56 5.61 2.11
N GLN A 55 -24.98 4.83 1.11
CA GLN A 55 -26.35 4.37 1.07
C GLN A 55 -26.57 3.45 2.27
N PRO A 56 -27.61 3.67 3.09
CA PRO A 56 -27.86 2.81 4.23
C PRO A 56 -28.10 1.37 3.75
N LEU A 57 -27.53 0.42 4.49
CA LEU A 57 -27.77 -1.00 4.25
C LEU A 57 -29.26 -1.31 4.43
N PRO A 58 -29.87 -2.12 3.55
CA PRO A 58 -31.20 -2.67 3.79
C PRO A 58 -31.30 -3.29 5.19
N PRO A 59 -32.41 -3.10 5.94
CA PRO A 59 -32.52 -3.54 7.34
C PRO A 59 -32.18 -5.02 7.56
N ALA A 60 -32.65 -5.90 6.66
CA ALA A 60 -32.36 -7.32 6.72
C ALA A 60 -30.86 -7.65 6.61
N LEU A 61 -30.10 -6.87 5.82
CA LEU A 61 -28.64 -7.03 5.74
C LEU A 61 -27.95 -6.42 6.95
N ALA A 62 -28.44 -5.29 7.45
CA ALA A 62 -27.91 -4.68 8.67
C ALA A 62 -28.01 -5.66 9.86
N GLU A 63 -29.17 -6.29 10.05
CA GLU A 63 -29.41 -7.30 11.08
C GLU A 63 -28.54 -8.54 10.88
N ARG A 64 -28.45 -9.05 9.64
CA ARG A 64 -27.62 -10.21 9.30
C ARG A 64 -26.14 -10.01 9.66
N PHE A 65 -25.60 -8.80 9.53
CA PHE A 65 -24.19 -8.53 9.83
C PHE A 65 -23.98 -7.75 11.14
N ALA A 66 -25.01 -7.65 11.99
CA ALA A 66 -24.87 -7.11 13.33
C ALA A 66 -24.04 -8.05 14.21
N TYR A 67 -23.25 -7.48 15.11
CA TYR A 67 -22.49 -8.19 16.14
C TYR A 67 -22.48 -7.36 17.43
N PRO A 68 -22.34 -8.00 18.61
CA PRO A 68 -22.51 -7.31 19.90
C PRO A 68 -21.59 -6.11 20.11
N GLU A 69 -20.37 -6.17 19.60
CA GLU A 69 -19.34 -5.15 19.81
C GLU A 69 -19.37 -4.01 18.76
N GLN A 70 -20.36 -3.99 17.88
CA GLN A 70 -20.42 -3.03 16.78
C GLN A 70 -20.37 -1.57 17.28
N GLY A 71 -19.47 -0.79 16.69
CA GLY A 71 -19.29 0.63 17.04
C GLY A 71 -18.48 0.88 18.31
N THR A 72 -17.98 -0.18 18.95
CA THR A 72 -17.04 -0.06 20.07
C THR A 72 -15.62 -0.26 19.55
N PRO A 73 -14.64 0.59 19.93
CA PRO A 73 -13.25 0.37 19.57
C PRO A 73 -12.79 -1.02 20.00
N ALA A 74 -12.25 -1.82 19.08
CA ALA A 74 -11.82 -3.17 19.42
C ALA A 74 -10.54 -3.11 20.27
N PRO A 75 -10.49 -3.72 21.47
CA PRO A 75 -9.24 -3.82 22.20
C PRO A 75 -8.31 -4.80 21.50
N VAL A 76 -7.00 -4.50 21.54
CA VAL A 76 -5.97 -5.46 21.15
C VAL A 76 -5.88 -6.51 22.26
N GLU A 77 -6.20 -7.76 21.92
CA GLU A 77 -6.09 -8.86 22.88
C GLU A 77 -4.64 -9.36 23.00
N ASP A 78 -3.94 -9.41 21.86
CA ASP A 78 -2.58 -9.91 21.79
C ASP A 78 -1.80 -9.22 20.65
N GLU A 79 -0.54 -8.91 20.92
CA GLU A 79 0.44 -8.44 19.92
C GLU A 79 1.67 -9.34 20.01
N PHE A 80 1.79 -10.29 19.08
CA PHE A 80 2.78 -11.37 19.20
C PHE A 80 3.97 -11.21 18.26
N SER A 81 3.97 -10.20 17.40
CA SER A 81 5.13 -9.88 16.56
C SER A 81 5.14 -8.42 16.18
N ARG A 82 6.32 -7.81 16.29
CA ARG A 82 6.57 -6.43 15.91
C ARG A 82 7.88 -6.35 15.14
N SER A 83 7.87 -5.62 14.04
CA SER A 83 9.08 -5.41 13.22
C SER A 83 9.11 -4.00 12.67
N ARG A 84 10.31 -3.45 12.51
CA ARG A 84 10.52 -2.14 11.89
C ARG A 84 11.07 -2.34 10.50
N GLY A 85 10.44 -1.68 9.53
CA GLY A 85 10.96 -1.55 8.18
C GLY A 85 11.37 -0.12 7.90
N TRP A 86 11.99 0.10 6.74
CA TRP A 86 12.28 1.46 6.29
C TRP A 86 10.98 2.24 6.08
N GLY A 87 10.74 3.26 6.91
CA GLY A 87 9.58 4.15 6.83
C GLY A 87 8.27 3.63 7.43
N TYR A 88 8.27 2.46 8.08
CA TYR A 88 7.07 1.87 8.70
C TYR A 88 7.39 0.91 9.85
N GLU A 89 6.36 0.52 10.59
CA GLU A 89 6.39 -0.52 11.61
C GLU A 89 5.26 -1.52 11.33
N SER A 90 5.53 -2.81 11.39
CA SER A 90 4.50 -3.86 11.26
C SER A 90 4.22 -4.52 12.60
N ARG A 91 2.95 -4.79 12.90
CA ARG A 91 2.47 -5.49 14.09
C ARG A 91 1.53 -6.61 13.71
N TRP A 92 1.67 -7.75 14.36
CA TRP A 92 0.72 -8.85 14.28
C TRP A 92 -0.19 -8.79 15.50
N ILE A 93 -1.48 -8.68 15.24
CA ILE A 93 -2.49 -8.34 16.24
C ILE A 93 -3.58 -9.42 16.21
N LYS A 94 -4.10 -9.75 17.39
CA LYS A 94 -5.34 -10.50 17.56
C LYS A 94 -6.41 -9.63 18.19
N LEU A 95 -7.61 -9.75 17.65
CA LEU A 95 -8.84 -9.13 18.16
C LEU A 95 -9.87 -10.23 18.39
N SER A 96 -10.79 -10.03 19.33
CA SER A 96 -11.98 -10.85 19.44
C SER A 96 -13.18 -10.22 18.75
N VAL A 97 -14.03 -11.10 18.22
CA VAL A 97 -15.38 -10.78 17.77
C VAL A 97 -16.33 -11.88 18.22
N THR A 98 -17.46 -11.49 18.82
CA THR A 98 -18.51 -12.45 19.16
C THR A 98 -19.34 -12.74 17.91
N ARG A 99 -19.48 -14.02 17.59
CA ARG A 99 -20.31 -14.44 16.45
C ARG A 99 -21.78 -14.54 16.89
N PRO A 100 -22.73 -13.99 16.11
CA PRO A 100 -24.16 -14.08 16.46
C PRO A 100 -24.66 -15.53 16.58
N ASP A 101 -24.09 -16.42 15.78
CA ASP A 101 -24.38 -17.86 15.72
C ASP A 101 -23.58 -18.71 16.72
N ASP A 102 -22.63 -18.11 17.44
CA ASP A 102 -21.84 -18.76 18.47
C ASP A 102 -21.53 -17.78 19.62
N PRO A 103 -22.55 -17.39 20.42
CA PRO A 103 -22.40 -16.40 21.49
C PRO A 103 -21.55 -16.90 22.68
N ARG A 104 -21.14 -18.19 22.68
CA ARG A 104 -20.27 -18.78 23.72
C ARG A 104 -18.81 -18.89 23.27
N GLY A 105 -18.52 -18.79 21.97
CA GLY A 105 -17.19 -18.85 21.40
C GLY A 105 -16.77 -17.51 20.82
N SER A 106 -15.90 -16.77 21.52
CA SER A 106 -15.24 -15.62 20.92
C SER A 106 -14.37 -16.10 19.76
N HIS A 107 -14.60 -15.54 18.56
CA HIS A 107 -13.79 -15.82 17.39
C HIS A 107 -12.60 -14.87 17.35
N GLN A 108 -11.44 -15.41 16.98
CA GLN A 108 -10.18 -14.69 16.97
C GLN A 108 -9.89 -14.18 15.56
N VAL A 109 -9.91 -12.86 15.40
CA VAL A 109 -9.51 -12.17 14.19
C VAL A 109 -8.02 -11.90 14.26
N GLN A 110 -7.27 -12.33 13.25
CA GLN A 110 -5.84 -12.05 13.16
C GLN A 110 -5.58 -11.05 12.03
N LEU A 111 -4.71 -10.08 12.29
CA LEU A 111 -4.30 -9.12 11.27
C LEU A 111 -2.81 -8.78 11.36
N ILE A 112 -2.29 -8.26 10.25
CA ILE A 112 -0.99 -7.60 10.21
C ILE A 112 -1.22 -6.11 9.91
N HIS A 113 -0.90 -5.25 10.86
CA HIS A 113 -0.98 -3.81 10.70
C HIS A 113 0.38 -3.23 10.33
N TYR A 114 0.45 -2.51 9.22
CA TYR A 114 1.59 -1.74 8.76
C TYR A 114 1.32 -0.26 9.00
N ARG A 115 1.97 0.25 10.04
CA ARG A 115 1.88 1.63 10.52
C ARG A 115 2.98 2.48 9.87
N SER A 116 2.61 3.58 9.22
CA SER A 116 3.56 4.57 8.71
C SER A 116 4.37 5.21 9.84
N ALA A 117 5.64 5.55 9.57
CA ALA A 117 6.46 6.34 10.49
C ALA A 117 6.19 7.86 10.42
N ARG A 118 5.39 8.33 9.45
CA ARG A 118 5.11 9.76 9.28
C ARG A 118 4.21 10.30 10.40
N PRO A 119 4.51 11.48 10.98
CA PRO A 119 3.70 12.10 12.03
C PRO A 119 2.50 12.86 11.41
N ALA A 120 1.29 12.32 11.55
CA ALA A 120 0.00 12.98 11.31
C ALA A 120 -1.14 11.94 11.41
N PRO A 121 -2.41 12.36 11.57
CA PRO A 121 -3.55 11.57 11.14
C PRO A 121 -3.39 11.17 9.68
N ARG A 122 -3.71 9.93 9.37
CA ARG A 122 -3.38 9.36 8.07
C ARG A 122 -4.45 8.37 7.64
N PRO A 123 -4.70 8.28 6.33
CA PRO A 123 -5.66 7.32 5.81
C PRO A 123 -5.19 5.89 6.14
N ALA A 124 -6.15 5.01 6.37
CA ALA A 124 -5.93 3.58 6.55
C ALA A 124 -6.60 2.81 5.41
N VAL A 125 -5.97 1.70 5.00
CA VAL A 125 -6.49 0.79 3.97
C VAL A 125 -6.62 -0.60 4.57
N LEU A 126 -7.82 -1.18 4.48
CA LEU A 126 -8.06 -2.56 4.81
C LEU A 126 -7.82 -3.45 3.57
N ILE A 127 -6.84 -4.33 3.64
CA ILE A 127 -6.53 -5.29 2.58
C ILE A 127 -7.18 -6.63 2.93
N THR A 128 -7.95 -7.16 1.98
CA THR A 128 -8.76 -8.37 2.17
C THR A 128 -8.38 -9.46 1.15
N PRO A 129 -7.29 -10.22 1.40
CA PRO A 129 -6.84 -11.23 0.46
C PRO A 129 -7.90 -12.32 0.25
N ILE A 130 -8.09 -12.72 -1.00
CA ILE A 130 -9.01 -13.80 -1.39
C ILE A 130 -8.46 -15.16 -0.93
N HIS A 131 -7.15 -15.35 -1.07
CA HIS A 131 -6.45 -16.58 -0.74
C HIS A 131 -6.03 -16.61 0.75
N GLY A 132 -6.28 -17.74 1.42
CA GLY A 132 -5.68 -18.04 2.71
C GLY A 132 -4.18 -18.32 2.59
N GLY A 133 -3.43 -18.16 3.69
CA GLY A 133 -2.00 -18.47 3.75
C GLY A 133 -1.07 -17.26 3.64
N ARG A 134 0.05 -17.39 2.90
CA ARG A 134 1.20 -16.47 2.96
C ARG A 134 0.98 -15.08 2.34
N GLN A 135 -0.08 -14.89 1.54
CA GLN A 135 -0.53 -13.61 0.98
C GLN A 135 0.60 -12.71 0.41
N PRO A 136 1.37 -13.20 -0.60
CA PRO A 136 2.58 -12.52 -1.06
C PRO A 136 2.32 -11.10 -1.57
N VAL A 137 1.24 -10.90 -2.35
CA VAL A 137 0.89 -9.59 -2.92
C VAL A 137 0.52 -8.60 -1.82
N ALA A 138 -0.32 -8.99 -0.87
CA ALA A 138 -0.73 -8.12 0.24
C ALA A 138 0.47 -7.67 1.09
N ARG A 139 1.41 -8.60 1.33
CA ARG A 139 2.65 -8.34 2.07
C ARG A 139 3.67 -7.47 1.33
N ILE A 140 3.54 -7.33 0.02
CA ILE A 140 4.32 -6.35 -0.77
C ILE A 140 3.62 -4.99 -0.73
N LEU A 141 2.30 -4.98 -0.91
CA LEU A 141 1.50 -3.75 -1.02
C LEU A 141 1.46 -2.97 0.30
N ALA A 142 1.23 -3.65 1.44
CA ALA A 142 1.04 -2.98 2.72
C ALA A 142 2.27 -2.16 3.18
N PRO A 143 3.52 -2.67 3.12
CA PRO A 143 4.71 -1.84 3.32
C PRO A 143 4.82 -0.66 2.36
N MET A 144 4.46 -0.86 1.08
CA MET A 144 4.53 0.21 0.07
C MET A 144 3.56 1.36 0.35
N LEU A 145 2.38 1.06 0.88
CA LEU A 145 1.40 2.05 1.34
C LEU A 145 1.90 2.77 2.60
N ALA A 146 2.37 2.01 3.61
CA ALA A 146 2.87 2.57 4.86
C ALA A 146 4.03 3.55 4.66
N ARG A 147 4.99 3.21 3.78
CA ARG A 147 6.09 4.10 3.39
C ARG A 147 5.63 5.42 2.77
N ARG A 148 4.46 5.42 2.13
CA ARG A 148 3.85 6.60 1.50
C ARG A 148 2.95 7.39 2.45
N GLY A 149 2.84 7.00 3.72
CA GLY A 149 2.01 7.71 4.69
C GLY A 149 0.61 7.15 4.85
N ILE A 150 0.32 5.95 4.35
CA ILE A 150 -1.00 5.32 4.40
C ILE A 150 -0.90 4.06 5.28
N ASP A 151 -1.61 4.02 6.40
CA ASP A 151 -1.65 2.81 7.23
C ASP A 151 -2.35 1.67 6.48
N ALA A 152 -1.91 0.44 6.67
CA ALA A 152 -2.50 -0.71 5.98
C ALA A 152 -2.69 -1.88 6.94
N ALA A 153 -3.88 -2.45 6.99
CA ALA A 153 -4.17 -3.65 7.76
C ALA A 153 -4.50 -4.80 6.81
N ILE A 154 -3.81 -5.92 6.96
CA ILE A 154 -4.12 -7.16 6.23
C ILE A 154 -4.91 -8.06 7.17
N VAL A 155 -6.17 -8.33 6.85
CA VAL A 155 -6.98 -9.30 7.59
C VAL A 155 -6.58 -10.71 7.16
N LEU A 156 -6.02 -11.48 8.09
CA LEU A 156 -5.61 -12.85 7.80
C LEU A 156 -6.84 -13.75 7.75
N ARG A 157 -6.92 -14.53 6.68
CA ARG A 157 -7.93 -15.60 6.56
C ARG A 157 -7.34 -16.88 7.14
N GLY A 158 -8.09 -17.54 8.03
CA GLY A 158 -7.71 -18.86 8.54
C GLY A 158 -7.49 -19.86 7.41
N GLU A 159 -6.49 -20.73 7.57
CA GLU A 159 -6.08 -21.71 6.55
C GLU A 159 -7.04 -22.89 6.42
N ARG A 160 -8.03 -23.05 7.32
CA ARG A 160 -9.04 -24.09 7.20
C ARG A 160 -10.05 -23.69 6.12
N TYR A 161 -9.74 -24.14 4.92
CA TYR A 161 -10.60 -24.06 3.76
C TYR A 161 -11.89 -24.83 4.04
N PHE A 162 -13.01 -24.15 3.79
CA PHE A 162 -14.27 -24.78 3.42
C PHE A 162 -13.96 -26.03 2.59
N GLU A 163 -14.22 -27.21 3.14
CA GLU A 163 -14.09 -28.44 2.39
C GLU A 163 -15.24 -28.49 1.38
N PHE A 164 -15.00 -28.94 0.15
CA PHE A 164 -16.07 -29.06 -0.87
C PHE A 164 -17.20 -30.01 -0.45
N THR A 165 -16.97 -30.79 0.61
CA THR A 165 -17.93 -31.69 1.28
C THR A 165 -18.86 -30.96 2.26
N GLU A 166 -18.58 -29.71 2.62
CA GLU A 166 -19.41 -28.95 3.55
C GLU A 166 -20.75 -28.52 2.91
N PRO A 167 -21.84 -28.49 3.69
CA PRO A 167 -23.14 -28.06 3.18
C PRO A 167 -23.11 -26.57 2.80
N PRO A 168 -23.95 -26.11 1.84
CA PRO A 168 -24.01 -24.70 1.43
C PRO A 168 -24.21 -23.71 2.59
N ALA A 169 -24.91 -24.12 3.65
CA ALA A 169 -25.10 -23.30 4.85
C ALA A 169 -23.78 -22.98 5.58
N ALA A 170 -22.76 -23.84 5.46
CA ALA A 170 -21.44 -23.58 6.04
C ALA A 170 -20.68 -22.50 5.26
N LEU A 171 -20.85 -22.44 3.93
CA LEU A 171 -20.27 -21.36 3.11
C LEU A 171 -20.80 -20.00 3.55
N GLU A 172 -22.12 -19.90 3.75
CA GLU A 172 -22.75 -18.68 4.24
C GLU A 172 -22.15 -18.24 5.58
N ARG A 173 -22.03 -19.16 6.54
CA ARG A 173 -21.43 -18.88 7.85
C ARG A 173 -19.98 -18.39 7.74
N ILE A 174 -19.19 -18.99 6.85
CA ILE A 174 -17.79 -18.59 6.61
C ILE A 174 -17.72 -17.19 6.02
N LEU A 175 -18.55 -16.89 5.01
CA LEU A 175 -18.61 -15.57 4.39
C LEU A 175 -19.07 -14.51 5.40
N ARG A 176 -20.09 -14.83 6.20
CA ARG A 176 -20.57 -13.97 7.28
C ARG A 176 -19.47 -13.67 8.29
N THR A 177 -18.78 -14.70 8.77
CA THR A 177 -17.64 -14.56 9.70
C THR A 177 -16.56 -13.66 9.09
N ALA A 178 -16.21 -13.87 7.81
CA ALA A 178 -15.21 -13.06 7.12
C ALA A 178 -15.61 -11.56 7.05
N VAL A 179 -16.90 -11.24 6.92
CA VAL A 179 -17.39 -9.86 6.96
C VAL A 179 -17.28 -9.29 8.38
N LEU A 180 -17.67 -10.05 9.40
CA LEU A 180 -17.57 -9.62 10.80
C LEU A 180 -16.10 -9.34 11.20
N ASP A 181 -15.18 -10.20 10.80
CA ASP A 181 -13.74 -10.02 11.04
C ASP A 181 -13.23 -8.68 10.49
N ARG A 182 -13.66 -8.34 9.27
CA ARG A 182 -13.29 -7.07 8.60
C ARG A 182 -13.90 -5.88 9.30
N ARG A 183 -15.17 -5.96 9.70
CA ARG A 183 -15.83 -4.89 10.46
C ARG A 183 -15.15 -4.67 11.80
N ARG A 184 -14.79 -5.73 12.51
CA ARG A 184 -14.07 -5.62 13.79
C ARG A 184 -12.70 -4.96 13.63
N VAL A 185 -11.99 -5.24 12.53
CA VAL A 185 -10.73 -4.55 12.21
C VAL A 185 -10.97 -3.09 11.84
N LEU A 186 -12.09 -2.74 11.19
CA LEU A 186 -12.45 -1.34 10.95
C LEU A 186 -12.77 -0.59 12.23
N ASP A 187 -13.43 -1.21 13.21
CA ASP A 187 -13.65 -0.60 14.54
C ASP A 187 -12.34 -0.35 15.31
N TRP A 188 -11.31 -1.14 15.00
CA TRP A 188 -9.98 -1.00 15.62
C TRP A 188 -9.12 0.09 14.98
N LEU A 189 -9.21 0.26 13.66
CA LEU A 189 -8.43 1.20 12.86
C LEU A 189 -8.83 2.66 13.13
#